data_AF-U5DHD9-F1
#
_entry.id   AF-U5DHD9-F1
#
_cell.length_a   1.000
_cell.length_b   1.000
_cell.length_c   1.000
_cell.angle_alpha   90.00
_cell.angle_beta   90.00
_cell.angle_gamma   90.00
#
_symmetry.space_group_name_H-M   'P 1'
#
loop_
_entity.id
_entity.type
_entity.pdbx_description
1 polymer ?
#
loop_
_entity_poly.entity_id
_entity_poly.type
_entity_poly.pdbx_seq_one_letter_code
_entity_poly.pdbx_strand_id
1 'polypeptide(L)'
;MILYHNSLTYNRYNPKDPEAWIENAVDSLSSIIKTYHLDGIDIDYENFPNNDTTFAYCIGEVITKLKNQCVITVASIAPYYKTVSHYIDLFSRYSGVIDYVNHQFYTDRVKTPPGFLQAFQLRAGQFDREKLLPSYEVNGRGIQGDSFFSSLELLQNNGFTVNGVMIWSGDDSKSDGYYYETKSQEFLLNSTRI
;
A
#
# COMPACT_ATOMS: atom_id res chain seq x y z
N MET A 1 5.53 -1.28 -10.15
CA MET A 1 4.45 -2.13 -10.70
C MET A 1 3.52 -2.52 -9.57
N ILE A 2 2.23 -2.22 -9.69
CA ILE A 2 1.24 -2.77 -8.74
C ILE A 2 0.98 -4.21 -9.17
N LEU A 3 1.19 -5.16 -8.26
CA LEU A 3 0.69 -6.52 -8.42
C LEU A 3 -0.80 -6.50 -8.09
N TYR A 4 -1.55 -5.91 -9.01
CA TYR A 4 -2.98 -5.75 -8.94
C TYR A 4 -3.64 -7.00 -9.51
N HIS A 5 -4.59 -7.58 -8.78
CA HIS A 5 -5.44 -8.64 -9.32
C HIS A 5 -6.91 -8.34 -9.08
N ASN A 6 -7.52 -7.57 -9.99
CA ASN A 6 -8.96 -7.37 -10.01
C ASN A 6 -9.53 -7.75 -11.38
N SER A 7 -9.73 -9.05 -11.58
CA SER A 7 -10.56 -9.54 -12.68
C SER A 7 -11.63 -10.47 -12.11
N LEU A 8 -12.87 -10.28 -12.55
CA LEU A 8 -14.05 -11.09 -12.23
C LEU A 8 -14.00 -12.52 -12.82
N THR A 9 -12.79 -13.03 -13.09
CA THR A 9 -12.51 -14.37 -13.60
C THR A 9 -11.50 -15.06 -12.68
N TYR A 10 -12.04 -15.69 -11.63
CA TYR A 10 -11.50 -16.87 -10.94
C TYR A 10 -9.97 -16.99 -10.84
N ASN A 11 -9.28 -16.08 -10.15
CA ASN A 11 -7.89 -16.35 -9.74
C ASN A 11 -7.55 -15.74 -8.37
N ARG A 12 -7.83 -16.55 -7.36
CA ARG A 12 -7.41 -16.43 -5.96
C ARG A 12 -5.89 -16.60 -5.86
N TYR A 13 -5.21 -15.89 -4.96
CA TYR A 13 -3.86 -16.28 -4.56
C TYR A 13 -3.93 -17.74 -4.06
N ASN A 14 -3.33 -18.71 -4.74
CA ASN A 14 -3.44 -20.13 -4.35
C ASN A 14 -2.33 -20.98 -5.00
N PRO A 15 -1.05 -20.72 -4.66
CA PRO A 15 0.04 -21.51 -5.21
C PRO A 15 -0.04 -22.95 -4.69
N LYS A 16 -0.13 -23.92 -5.61
CA LYS A 16 -0.06 -25.36 -5.26
C LYS A 16 1.35 -25.79 -4.88
N ASP A 17 2.35 -25.14 -5.48
CA ASP A 17 3.77 -25.31 -5.20
C ASP A 17 4.35 -23.92 -4.89
N PRO A 18 4.53 -23.58 -3.60
CA PRO A 18 5.07 -22.29 -3.17
C PRO A 18 6.43 -21.96 -3.79
N GLU A 19 7.35 -22.92 -3.87
CA GLU A 19 8.72 -22.68 -4.36
C GLU A 19 8.70 -22.36 -5.86
N ALA A 20 8.00 -23.20 -6.65
CA ALA A 20 7.86 -22.93 -8.07
C ALA A 20 7.12 -21.61 -8.33
N TRP A 21 6.14 -21.25 -7.50
CA TRP A 21 5.46 -19.96 -7.61
C TRP A 21 6.41 -18.78 -7.36
N ILE A 22 7.25 -18.87 -6.31
CA ILE A 22 8.23 -17.84 -5.98
C ILE A 22 9.24 -17.67 -7.11
N GLU A 23 9.82 -18.76 -7.64
CA GLU A 23 10.78 -18.69 -8.74
C GLU A 23 10.17 -18.08 -10.00
N ASN A 24 8.98 -18.54 -10.40
CA ASN A 24 8.27 -17.98 -11.55
C ASN A 24 7.92 -16.49 -11.36
N ALA A 25 7.52 -16.09 -10.15
CA ALA A 25 7.24 -14.70 -9.84
C ALA A 25 8.52 -13.86 -9.93
N VAL A 26 9.63 -14.28 -9.31
CA VAL A 26 10.91 -13.55 -9.36
C VAL A 26 11.38 -13.37 -10.80
N ASP A 27 11.35 -14.43 -11.62
CA ASP A 27 11.82 -14.39 -13.01
C ASP A 27 10.94 -13.47 -13.89
N SER A 28 9.62 -13.67 -13.83
CA SER A 28 8.68 -12.90 -14.64
C SER A 28 8.64 -11.42 -14.25
N LEU A 29 8.62 -11.13 -12.94
CA LEU A 29 8.67 -9.76 -12.43
C LEU A 29 9.99 -9.10 -12.79
N SER A 30 11.13 -9.79 -12.65
CA SER A 30 12.43 -9.25 -13.05
C SER A 30 12.48 -8.86 -14.51
N SER A 31 11.88 -9.68 -15.39
CA SER A 31 11.78 -9.37 -16.82
C SER A 31 10.96 -8.11 -17.08
N ILE A 32 9.77 -7.99 -16.48
CA ILE A 32 8.90 -6.83 -16.61
C ILE A 32 9.60 -5.57 -16.05
N ILE A 33 10.17 -5.66 -14.86
CA ILE A 33 10.85 -4.56 -14.18
C ILE A 33 11.99 -4.01 -15.04
N LYS A 34 12.82 -4.89 -15.61
CA LYS A 34 13.92 -4.48 -16.49
C LYS A 34 13.44 -3.88 -17.81
N THR A 35 12.37 -4.46 -18.39
CA THR A 35 11.79 -3.99 -19.66
C THR A 35 11.23 -2.59 -19.56
N TYR A 36 10.56 -2.27 -18.45
CA TYR A 36 9.89 -0.99 -18.23
C TYR A 36 10.65 -0.03 -17.32
N HIS A 37 11.88 -0.38 -16.94
CA HIS A 37 12.75 0.43 -16.07
C HIS A 37 12.07 0.83 -14.76
N LEU A 38 11.45 -0.15 -14.09
CA LEU A 38 10.71 0.08 -12.85
C LEU A 38 11.65 -0.02 -11.64
N ASP A 39 11.37 0.75 -10.58
CA ASP A 39 12.20 0.76 -9.36
C ASP A 39 11.68 -0.18 -8.27
N GLY A 40 10.45 -0.68 -8.41
CA GLY A 40 9.76 -1.34 -7.30
C GLY A 40 8.45 -2.03 -7.64
N ILE A 41 7.93 -2.73 -6.63
CA ILE A 41 6.65 -3.43 -6.67
C ILE A 41 5.75 -3.01 -5.51
N ASP A 42 4.45 -3.09 -5.73
CA ASP A 42 3.42 -2.93 -4.69
C ASP A 42 2.55 -4.19 -4.65
N ILE A 43 2.29 -4.73 -3.46
CA ILE A 43 1.50 -5.96 -3.28
C ILE A 43 0.05 -5.58 -2.97
N ASP A 44 -0.86 -5.88 -3.91
CA ASP A 44 -2.29 -5.54 -3.83
C ASP A 44 -3.20 -6.73 -4.17
N TYR A 45 -2.90 -7.88 -3.56
CA TYR A 45 -3.80 -9.04 -3.57
C TYR A 45 -4.99 -8.81 -2.65
N GLU A 46 -6.19 -9.00 -3.18
CA GLU A 46 -7.44 -8.79 -2.44
C GLU A 46 -8.25 -10.07 -2.15
N ASN A 47 -7.84 -11.23 -2.68
CA ASN A 47 -8.61 -12.47 -2.62
C ASN A 47 -7.83 -13.68 -2.06
N PHE A 48 -8.23 -14.03 -0.84
CA PHE A 48 -7.84 -15.06 0.13
C PHE A 48 -8.25 -16.53 -0.08
N PRO A 49 -7.38 -17.57 -0.06
CA PRO A 49 -7.72 -18.90 0.46
C PRO A 49 -8.38 -18.86 1.82
N ASN A 50 -9.33 -19.77 2.07
CA ASN A 50 -9.79 -19.99 3.43
C ASN A 50 -8.63 -20.68 4.12
N ASN A 51 -8.21 -20.15 5.27
CA ASN A 51 -7.03 -20.62 5.98
C ASN A 51 -5.75 -20.54 5.13
N ASP A 52 -5.58 -19.46 4.35
CA ASP A 52 -4.30 -19.24 3.68
C ASP A 52 -3.16 -19.15 4.71
N THR A 53 -2.11 -19.92 4.45
CA THR A 53 -0.90 -19.96 5.29
C THR A 53 0.37 -19.67 4.50
N THR A 54 0.24 -19.44 3.19
CA THR A 54 1.39 -19.36 2.27
C THR A 54 1.66 -17.94 1.80
N PHE A 55 0.68 -17.03 1.84
CA PHE A 55 0.79 -15.67 1.31
C PHE A 55 1.98 -14.92 1.87
N ALA A 56 2.09 -14.85 3.20
CA ALA A 56 3.18 -14.14 3.86
C ALA A 56 4.55 -14.71 3.46
N TYR A 57 4.66 -16.03 3.37
CA TYR A 57 5.90 -16.69 2.93
C TYR A 57 6.23 -16.35 1.48
N CYS A 58 5.34 -16.66 0.54
CA CYS A 58 5.61 -16.48 -0.89
C CYS A 58 5.90 -15.04 -1.26
N ILE A 59 5.09 -14.09 -0.79
CA ILE A 59 5.31 -12.67 -1.08
C ILE A 59 6.57 -12.15 -0.41
N GLY A 60 6.81 -12.54 0.85
CA GLY A 60 8.02 -12.18 1.57
C GLY A 60 9.29 -12.64 0.86
N GLU A 61 9.32 -13.88 0.38
CA GLU A 61 10.43 -14.43 -0.40
C GLU A 61 10.60 -13.75 -1.76
N VAL A 62 9.51 -13.43 -2.47
CA VAL A 62 9.59 -12.68 -3.73
C VAL A 62 10.23 -11.32 -3.52
N ILE A 63 9.75 -10.53 -2.54
CA ILE A 63 10.32 -9.20 -2.24
C ILE A 63 11.80 -9.34 -1.85
N THR A 64 12.11 -10.29 -0.97
CA THR A 64 13.48 -10.53 -0.48
C THR A 64 14.43 -10.88 -1.63
N LYS A 65 14.04 -11.80 -2.52
CA LYS A 65 14.86 -12.21 -3.66
C LYS A 65 15.06 -11.05 -4.65
N LEU A 66 14.00 -10.30 -4.98
CA LEU A 66 14.10 -9.15 -5.88
C LEU A 66 15.02 -8.04 -5.32
N LYS A 67 14.97 -7.76 -4.00
CA LYS A 67 15.88 -6.80 -3.36
C LYS A 67 17.32 -7.32 -3.31
N ASN A 68 17.53 -8.58 -2.92
CA ASN A 68 18.87 -9.18 -2.85
C ASN A 68 19.56 -9.27 -4.22
N GLN A 69 18.78 -9.42 -5.29
CA GLN A 69 19.27 -9.41 -6.68
C GLN A 69 19.41 -7.98 -7.24
N CYS A 70 19.13 -6.94 -6.44
CA CYS A 70 19.13 -5.54 -6.84
C CYS A 70 18.22 -5.24 -8.04
N VAL A 71 17.14 -6.00 -8.20
CA VAL A 71 16.15 -5.80 -9.27
C VAL A 71 15.21 -4.65 -8.91
N ILE A 72 14.91 -4.50 -7.62
CA ILE A 72 14.10 -3.40 -7.09
C ILE A 72 14.82 -2.72 -5.93
N THR A 73 14.49 -1.46 -5.69
CA THR A 73 14.91 -0.69 -4.52
C THR A 73 13.77 -0.52 -3.52
N VAL A 74 12.53 -0.43 -4.01
CA VAL A 74 11.32 -0.16 -3.20
C VAL A 74 10.30 -1.30 -3.31
N ALA A 75 9.69 -1.67 -2.17
CA ALA A 75 8.54 -2.55 -2.09
C ALA A 75 7.50 -1.99 -1.12
N SER A 76 6.23 -1.99 -1.52
CA SER A 76 5.10 -1.60 -0.67
C SER A 76 4.01 -2.67 -0.63
N ILE A 77 3.12 -2.56 0.36
CA ILE A 77 1.95 -3.42 0.50
C ILE A 77 0.68 -2.56 0.64
N ALA A 78 -0.44 -3.00 0.06
CA ALA A 78 -1.69 -2.24 0.02
C ALA A 78 -2.87 -2.99 0.70
N PRO A 79 -2.81 -3.25 2.01
CA PRO A 79 -3.93 -3.89 2.71
C PRO A 79 -5.19 -3.03 2.68
N TYR A 80 -6.35 -3.68 2.76
CA TYR A 80 -7.62 -3.02 3.05
C TYR A 80 -8.34 -3.75 4.18
N TYR A 81 -9.46 -3.22 4.69
CA TYR A 81 -10.05 -3.71 5.94
C TYR A 81 -10.35 -5.22 6.01
N LYS A 82 -10.62 -5.89 4.87
CA LYS A 82 -10.87 -7.35 4.86
C LYS A 82 -9.61 -8.19 4.68
N THR A 83 -8.54 -7.62 4.15
CA THR A 83 -7.30 -8.36 3.82
C THR A 83 -6.21 -8.14 4.84
N VAL A 84 -6.39 -7.14 5.70
CA VAL A 84 -5.38 -6.67 6.65
C VAL A 84 -4.77 -7.78 7.51
N SER A 85 -5.48 -8.84 7.85
CA SER A 85 -4.92 -9.97 8.62
C SER A 85 -3.76 -10.67 7.89
N HIS A 86 -3.87 -10.88 6.58
CA HIS A 86 -2.84 -11.53 5.77
C HIS A 86 -1.61 -10.64 5.63
N TYR A 87 -1.84 -9.34 5.49
CA TYR A 87 -0.77 -8.35 5.39
C TYR A 87 -0.09 -8.06 6.72
N ILE A 88 -0.79 -8.18 7.86
CA ILE A 88 -0.17 -8.14 9.18
C ILE A 88 0.79 -9.33 9.34
N ASP A 89 0.39 -10.55 8.95
CA ASP A 89 1.29 -11.71 8.99
C ASP A 89 2.53 -11.49 8.10
N LEU A 90 2.32 -11.07 6.85
CA LEU A 90 3.41 -10.71 5.92
C LEU A 90 4.35 -9.67 6.53
N PHE A 91 3.81 -8.55 7.03
CA PHE A 91 4.62 -7.47 7.59
C PHE A 91 5.37 -7.91 8.86
N SER A 92 4.73 -8.70 9.73
CA SER A 92 5.37 -9.21 10.96
C SER A 92 6.62 -10.06 10.67
N ARG A 93 6.62 -10.79 9.55
CA ARG A 93 7.69 -11.69 9.14
C ARG A 93 8.74 -11.03 8.24
N TYR A 94 8.33 -10.04 7.43
CA TYR A 94 9.13 -9.48 6.34
C TYR A 94 9.22 -7.94 6.35
N SER A 95 8.89 -7.27 7.47
CA SER A 95 8.98 -5.80 7.60
C SER A 95 10.35 -5.23 7.23
N GLY A 96 11.44 -5.99 7.36
CA GLY A 96 12.78 -5.55 6.97
C GLY A 96 12.97 -5.31 5.47
N VAL A 97 12.14 -5.90 4.62
CA VAL A 97 12.20 -5.74 3.16
C VAL A 97 11.02 -4.95 2.57
N ILE A 98 10.08 -4.50 3.40
CA ILE A 98 8.91 -3.69 3.02
C ILE A 98 9.18 -2.24 3.43
N ASP A 99 9.11 -1.30 2.49
CA ASP A 99 9.43 0.10 2.73
C ASP A 99 8.20 0.92 3.13
N TYR A 100 7.05 0.64 2.51
CA TYR A 100 5.81 1.38 2.76
C TYR A 100 4.58 0.47 2.91
N VAL A 101 3.63 0.92 3.72
CA VAL A 101 2.30 0.33 3.87
C VAL A 101 1.27 1.34 3.38
N ASN A 102 0.71 1.07 2.21
CA ASN A 102 -0.32 1.84 1.55
C ASN A 102 -1.70 1.32 1.97
N HIS A 103 -1.99 1.25 3.28
CA HIS A 103 -3.31 0.77 3.74
C HIS A 103 -4.40 1.61 3.09
N GLN A 104 -5.34 0.96 2.41
CA GLN A 104 -6.39 1.58 1.62
C GLN A 104 -7.49 2.17 2.53
N PHE A 105 -7.20 3.27 3.23
CA PHE A 105 -8.09 3.93 4.19
C PHE A 105 -9.45 4.32 3.60
N TYR A 106 -9.53 4.58 2.30
CA TYR A 106 -10.79 4.85 1.60
C TYR A 106 -11.77 3.67 1.67
N THR A 107 -11.30 2.45 1.95
CA THR A 107 -12.15 1.27 2.14
C THR A 107 -12.73 1.14 3.55
N ASP A 108 -12.17 1.83 4.55
CA ASP A 108 -12.58 1.76 5.96
C ASP A 108 -13.90 2.51 6.24
N ARG A 109 -14.49 3.15 5.21
CA ARG A 109 -15.75 3.92 5.25
C ARG A 109 -15.75 5.09 6.26
N VAL A 110 -14.55 5.52 6.67
CA VAL A 110 -14.34 6.69 7.52
C VAL A 110 -14.56 7.96 6.71
N LYS A 111 -15.34 8.92 7.24
CA LYS A 111 -15.70 10.16 6.52
C LYS A 111 -15.34 11.46 7.25
N THR A 112 -14.74 11.36 8.43
CA THR A 112 -14.45 12.54 9.27
C THR A 112 -12.98 12.55 9.68
N PRO A 113 -12.37 13.73 9.90
CA PRO A 113 -10.98 13.80 10.33
C PRO A 113 -10.68 13.06 11.65
N PRO A 114 -11.50 13.19 12.71
CA PRO A 114 -11.27 12.41 13.94
C PRO A 114 -11.39 10.90 13.72
N GLY A 115 -12.31 10.45 12.85
CA GLY A 115 -12.41 9.03 12.50
C GLY A 115 -11.18 8.54 11.73
N PHE A 116 -10.60 9.39 10.88
CA PHE A 116 -9.40 9.05 10.13
C PHE A 116 -8.20 8.91 11.06
N LEU A 117 -8.03 9.82 12.02
CA LEU A 117 -7.02 9.70 13.07
C LEU A 117 -7.13 8.36 13.82
N GLN A 118 -8.34 7.97 14.22
CA GLN A 118 -8.57 6.70 14.93
C GLN A 118 -8.21 5.48 14.07
N ALA A 119 -8.62 5.48 12.81
CA ALA A 119 -8.27 4.40 11.87
C ALA A 119 -6.76 4.35 11.64
N PHE A 120 -6.10 5.50 11.46
CA PHE A 120 -4.65 5.57 11.28
C PHE A 120 -3.90 5.07 12.50
N GLN A 121 -4.29 5.48 13.71
CA GLN A 121 -3.72 5.00 14.97
C GLN A 121 -3.83 3.48 15.10
N LEU A 122 -4.98 2.90 14.74
CA LEU A 122 -5.16 1.45 14.73
C LEU A 122 -4.17 0.76 13.79
N ARG A 123 -4.04 1.24 12.55
CA ARG A 123 -3.12 0.66 11.56
C ARG A 123 -1.66 0.88 11.93
N ALA A 124 -1.31 2.02 12.51
CA ALA A 124 0.03 2.32 13.00
C ALA A 124 0.44 1.46 14.22
N GLY A 125 -0.53 0.83 14.91
CA GLY A 125 -0.25 -0.18 15.93
C GLY A 125 -0.12 -1.60 15.38
N GLN A 126 -0.61 -1.85 14.16
CA GLN A 126 -0.55 -3.15 13.48
C GLN A 126 0.62 -3.24 12.49
N PHE A 127 1.03 -2.10 11.97
CA PHE A 127 2.17 -1.90 11.08
C PHE A 127 3.16 -0.93 11.73
N ASP A 128 4.32 -0.72 11.11
CA ASP A 128 5.24 0.32 11.54
C ASP A 128 4.68 1.71 11.21
N ARG A 129 4.53 2.55 12.24
CA ARG A 129 4.02 3.92 12.12
C ARG A 129 4.81 4.78 11.12
N GLU A 130 6.10 4.53 10.95
CA GLU A 130 6.97 5.32 10.06
C GLU A 130 6.87 4.86 8.59
N LYS A 131 6.36 3.65 8.37
CA LYS A 131 6.14 3.06 7.03
C LYS A 131 4.71 3.22 6.53
N LEU A 132 3.76 3.51 7.43
CA LEU A 132 2.35 3.63 7.10
C LEU A 132 2.04 4.98 6.45
N LEU A 133 1.52 4.97 5.22
CA LEU A 133 1.14 6.17 4.49
C LEU A 133 -0.37 6.41 4.57
N PRO A 134 -0.83 7.66 4.81
CA PRO A 134 -2.21 8.04 4.56
C PRO A 134 -2.56 7.83 3.08
N SER A 135 -3.77 7.32 2.80
CA SER A 135 -4.25 7.08 1.44
C SER A 135 -5.58 7.78 1.17
N TYR A 136 -5.77 8.30 -0.04
CA TYR A 136 -6.98 8.98 -0.49
C TYR A 136 -7.51 8.36 -1.79
N GLU A 137 -8.83 8.22 -1.92
CA GLU A 137 -9.46 7.83 -3.19
C GLU A 137 -10.16 9.04 -3.82
N VAL A 138 -9.79 9.38 -5.04
CA VAL A 138 -10.37 10.51 -5.80
C VAL A 138 -11.79 10.18 -6.22
N ASN A 139 -12.72 11.08 -5.90
CA ASN A 139 -14.14 10.98 -6.27
C ASN A 139 -14.80 9.64 -5.87
N GLY A 140 -14.31 9.02 -4.80
CA GLY A 140 -14.74 7.68 -4.39
C GLY A 140 -15.15 7.59 -2.93
N ARG A 141 -14.58 6.59 -2.25
CA ARG A 141 -14.99 6.17 -0.90
C ARG A 141 -14.16 6.90 0.16
N GLY A 142 -14.58 6.72 1.41
CA GLY A 142 -13.88 7.28 2.57
C GLY A 142 -14.05 8.79 2.70
N ILE A 143 -13.05 9.43 3.30
CA ILE A 143 -13.00 10.88 3.50
C ILE A 143 -12.70 11.56 2.17
N GLN A 144 -13.38 12.67 1.88
CA GLN A 144 -13.37 13.32 0.57
C GLN A 144 -13.03 14.80 0.70
N GLY A 145 -12.46 15.36 -0.36
CA GLY A 145 -12.18 16.78 -0.47
C GLY A 145 -11.16 17.28 0.56
N ASP A 146 -11.30 18.54 0.93
CA ASP A 146 -10.38 19.22 1.84
C ASP A 146 -10.35 18.62 3.26
N SER A 147 -11.37 17.84 3.62
CA SER A 147 -11.40 17.13 4.91
C SER A 147 -10.27 16.10 5.03
N PHE A 148 -9.76 15.55 3.93
CA PHE A 148 -8.59 14.68 3.96
C PHE A 148 -7.35 15.41 4.49
N PHE A 149 -7.10 16.65 4.06
CA PHE A 149 -5.95 17.43 4.54
C PHE A 149 -6.11 17.85 6.00
N SER A 150 -7.34 18.15 6.45
CA SER A 150 -7.61 18.33 7.88
C SER A 150 -7.28 17.08 8.70
N SER A 151 -7.43 15.87 8.13
CA SER A 151 -6.93 14.65 8.78
C SER A 151 -5.42 14.61 8.86
N LEU A 152 -4.71 15.01 7.80
CA LEU A 152 -3.24 15.02 7.80
C LEU A 152 -2.67 15.98 8.85
N GLU A 153 -3.24 17.18 8.96
CA GLU A 153 -2.92 18.14 10.03
C GLU A 153 -3.20 17.54 11.40
N LEU A 154 -4.34 16.84 11.55
CA LEU A 154 -4.70 16.20 12.80
C LEU A 154 -3.73 15.06 13.17
N LEU A 155 -3.23 14.29 12.19
CA LEU A 155 -2.17 13.29 12.41
C LEU A 155 -0.90 13.94 12.96
N GLN A 156 -0.43 15.02 12.34
CA GLN A 156 0.76 15.75 12.79
C GLN A 156 0.59 16.30 14.21
N ASN A 157 -0.56 16.91 14.49
CA ASN A 157 -0.89 17.42 15.82
C ASN A 157 -1.00 16.33 16.89
N ASN A 158 -1.14 15.05 16.49
CA ASN A 158 -1.15 13.88 17.36
C ASN A 158 0.17 13.08 17.29
N GLY A 159 1.25 13.70 16.84
CA GLY A 159 2.61 13.17 16.90
C GLY A 159 2.98 12.18 15.81
N PHE A 160 2.20 12.08 14.72
CA PHE A 160 2.57 11.29 13.55
C PHE A 160 3.34 12.13 12.54
N THR A 161 4.43 11.58 12.02
CA THR A 161 5.09 12.12 10.84
C THR A 161 4.27 11.73 9.61
N VAL A 162 3.92 12.70 8.77
CA VAL A 162 3.32 12.43 7.46
C VAL A 162 4.42 12.60 6.42
N ASN A 163 5.07 11.50 6.06
CA ASN A 163 6.23 11.46 5.15
C ASN A 163 5.86 11.07 3.70
N GLY A 164 4.58 10.84 3.43
CA GLY A 164 4.05 10.54 2.11
C GLY A 164 2.52 10.49 2.12
N VAL A 165 1.93 10.45 0.93
CA VAL A 165 0.49 10.23 0.71
C VAL A 165 0.33 9.35 -0.52
N MET A 166 -0.53 8.34 -0.44
CA MET A 166 -0.94 7.52 -1.58
C MET A 166 -2.29 8.03 -2.12
N ILE A 167 -2.42 8.17 -3.44
CA ILE A 167 -3.67 8.60 -4.08
C ILE A 167 -4.13 7.56 -5.10
N TRP A 168 -5.38 7.12 -4.95
CA TRP A 168 -6.07 6.21 -5.85
C TRP A 168 -7.19 6.96 -6.60
N SER A 169 -7.12 7.21 -7.90
CA SER A 169 -6.03 6.90 -8.81
C SER A 169 -5.85 8.04 -9.82
N GLY A 170 -4.67 8.09 -10.44
CA GLY A 170 -4.36 9.12 -11.45
C GLY A 170 -5.32 9.16 -12.64
N ASP A 171 -6.00 8.04 -12.95
CA ASP A 171 -7.06 7.97 -13.95
C ASP A 171 -8.25 8.86 -13.59
N ASP A 172 -8.72 8.77 -12.34
CA ASP A 172 -9.83 9.58 -11.82
C ASP A 172 -9.43 11.03 -11.57
N SER A 173 -8.18 11.27 -11.11
CA SER A 173 -7.60 12.60 -10.88
C SER A 173 -7.54 13.45 -12.14
N LYS A 174 -7.55 12.84 -13.33
CA LYS A 174 -7.63 13.59 -14.59
C LYS A 174 -8.87 14.51 -14.63
N SER A 175 -9.96 14.12 -13.97
CA SER A 175 -11.21 14.89 -13.96
C SER A 175 -11.14 16.19 -13.14
N ASP A 176 -10.25 16.25 -12.14
CA ASP A 176 -10.05 17.43 -11.29
C ASP A 176 -8.72 18.16 -11.55
N GLY A 177 -7.95 17.70 -12.55
CA GLY A 177 -6.68 18.29 -12.93
C GLY A 177 -5.55 18.00 -11.95
N TYR A 178 -5.60 16.85 -11.26
CA TYR A 178 -4.60 16.43 -10.26
C TYR A 178 -4.54 17.36 -9.04
N TYR A 179 -5.71 17.86 -8.62
CA TYR A 179 -5.80 18.82 -7.52
C TYR A 179 -5.30 18.21 -6.21
N TYR A 180 -5.74 16.99 -5.88
CA TYR A 180 -5.38 16.33 -4.63
C TYR A 180 -3.89 15.96 -4.59
N GLU A 181 -3.31 15.53 -5.70
CA GLU A 181 -1.87 15.26 -5.84
C GLU A 181 -1.05 16.52 -5.60
N THR A 182 -1.43 17.63 -6.23
CA THR A 182 -0.72 18.91 -6.08
C THR A 182 -0.75 19.37 -4.63
N LYS A 183 -1.94 19.36 -4.01
CA LYS A 183 -2.12 19.78 -2.62
C LYS A 183 -1.42 18.84 -1.62
N SER A 184 -1.37 17.54 -1.88
CA SER A 184 -0.59 16.59 -1.07
C SER A 184 0.90 16.88 -1.15
N GLN A 185 1.45 17.17 -2.33
CA GLN A 185 2.85 17.55 -2.49
C GLN A 185 3.18 18.86 -1.75
N GLU A 186 2.33 19.87 -1.86
CA GLU A 186 2.47 21.14 -1.13
C GLU A 186 2.43 20.93 0.39
N PHE A 187 1.50 20.11 0.88
CA PHE A 187 1.40 19.76 2.28
C PHE A 187 2.71 19.12 2.79
N LEU A 188 3.25 18.15 2.06
CA LEU A 188 4.49 17.45 2.43
C LEU A 188 5.72 18.36 2.41
N LEU A 189 5.82 19.27 1.43
CA LEU A 189 6.91 20.26 1.34
C LEU A 189 6.86 21.31 2.45
N ASN A 190 5.67 21.66 2.95
CA ASN A 190 5.53 22.57 4.08
C ASN A 190 5.78 21.86 5.42
N SER A 191 5.39 20.60 5.51
CA SER A 191 5.56 19.75 6.70
C SER A 191 7.01 19.41 7.01
N THR A 192 7.89 19.44 5.99
CA THR A 192 9.32 19.11 6.10
C THR A 192 10.21 20.32 6.37
N ARG A 193 9.64 21.52 6.51
CA ARG A 193 10.37 22.77 6.81
C ARG A 193 10.50 23.08 8.31
N ILE A 194 10.16 22.13 9.18
CA ILE A 194 10.21 22.26 10.64
C ILE A 194 11.45 21.54 11.17
#